data_AF-A0A521XK89-F1
#
_entry.id   AF-A0A521XK89-F1
#
_cell.length_a   1.000
_cell.length_b   1.000
_cell.length_c   1.000
_cell.angle_alpha   90.00
_cell.angle_beta   90.00
_cell.angle_gamma   90.00
#
_symmetry.space_group_name_H-M   'P 1'
#
loop_
_entity.id
_entity.type
_entity.pdbx_description
1 polymer ?
#
loop_
_entity_poly.entity_id
_entity_poly.type
_entity_poly.pdbx_seq_one_letter_code
_entity_poly.pdbx_strand_id
1 'polypeptide(L)'
;MTVAAEQTHRRLVVFLAGQDPVYRDATVVGWRQLRGGQSSAMTHCSLRRADGVVEELVLRTDADAGHAVSSGGDRAQEWQLVCAVETAGEVSMPTPRFFDALGSIRDSPTLIFDYVAGEPLLRAARAGDADERRRLAGQVAKLAASLGHVDVSELPAHLSLPDSPAAYLSGTLARLAAVQRTAVEPDPFVRRALAFLSTHRPAPAPLTLVHGDFHVGNIMVTPAGTGVLVDWGARARIGDPREDFGHFVFVASGMPPDLVTEHREYVLSEYRESTGLSEQIVNPWSLTYFTLLAGVAVAAEMVQRGARLVHDGTAGTHAAYGALVRIMQHQQGERALRELAP
;
A
#
# COMPACT_ATOMS: atom_id res chain seq x y z
N MET A 1 -21.30 -6.54 26.47
CA MET A 1 -20.16 -5.69 26.09
C MET A 1 -19.17 -5.68 27.24
N THR A 2 -17.87 -5.63 27.00
CA THR A 2 -16.88 -5.47 28.07
C THR A 2 -16.82 -4.00 28.50
N VAL A 3 -16.47 -3.72 29.76
CA VAL A 3 -16.34 -2.36 30.30
C VAL A 3 -15.38 -1.50 29.45
N ALA A 4 -14.30 -2.10 28.95
CA ALA A 4 -13.33 -1.44 28.07
C ALA A 4 -13.92 -1.01 26.71
N ALA A 5 -14.85 -1.80 26.15
CA ALA A 5 -15.53 -1.46 24.90
C ALA A 5 -16.48 -0.27 25.10
N GLU A 6 -17.25 -0.25 26.20
CA GLU A 6 -18.12 0.87 26.55
C GLU A 6 -17.35 2.17 26.75
N GLN A 7 -16.19 2.10 27.40
CA GLN A 7 -15.32 3.26 27.59
C GLN A 7 -14.78 3.79 26.26
N THR A 8 -14.34 2.91 25.36
CA THR A 8 -13.85 3.31 24.03
C THR A 8 -14.94 3.98 23.20
N HIS A 9 -16.16 3.44 23.22
CA HIS A 9 -17.30 4.06 22.50
C HIS A 9 -17.62 5.46 23.02
N ARG A 10 -17.60 5.66 24.34
CA ARG A 10 -17.82 6.98 24.95
C ARG A 10 -16.71 7.96 24.55
N ARG A 11 -15.45 7.53 24.60
CA ARG A 11 -14.29 8.34 24.19
C ARG A 11 -14.40 8.76 22.72
N LEU A 12 -14.82 7.86 21.84
CA LEU A 12 -15.06 8.16 20.43
C LEU A 12 -16.12 9.26 20.26
N VAL A 13 -17.30 9.11 20.88
CA VAL A 13 -18.38 10.10 20.74
C VAL A 13 -17.95 11.47 21.31
N VAL A 14 -17.27 11.49 22.45
CA VAL A 14 -16.72 12.73 23.03
C VAL A 14 -15.73 13.40 22.08
N PHE A 15 -14.82 12.62 21.50
CA PHE A 15 -13.86 13.13 20.51
C PHE A 15 -14.59 13.72 19.29
N LEU A 16 -15.52 12.98 18.68
CA LEU A 16 -16.25 13.41 17.48
C LEU A 16 -17.11 14.65 17.76
N ALA A 17 -17.80 14.70 18.90
CA ALA A 17 -18.59 15.88 19.29
C ALA A 17 -17.73 17.13 19.53
N GLY A 18 -16.44 16.95 19.84
CA GLY A 18 -15.45 18.02 19.91
C GLY A 18 -14.97 18.51 18.55
N GLN A 19 -15.06 17.68 17.50
CA GLN A 19 -14.73 18.04 16.12
C GLN A 19 -15.90 18.71 15.40
N ASP A 20 -17.10 18.14 15.54
CA ASP A 20 -18.32 18.66 14.94
C ASP A 20 -19.53 18.46 15.89
N PRO A 21 -20.29 19.54 16.23
CA PRO A 21 -21.48 19.45 17.08
C PRO A 21 -22.55 18.46 16.59
N VAL A 22 -22.54 18.08 15.32
CA VAL A 22 -23.48 17.11 14.75
C VAL A 22 -23.39 15.72 15.38
N TYR A 23 -22.23 15.39 15.97
CA TYR A 23 -22.01 14.14 16.70
C TYR A 23 -22.39 14.22 18.18
N ARG A 24 -22.94 15.35 18.64
CA ARG A 24 -23.50 15.45 19.99
C ARG A 24 -24.64 14.45 20.14
N ASP A 25 -24.64 13.72 21.25
CA ASP A 25 -25.59 12.65 21.55
C ASP A 25 -25.60 11.48 20.54
N ALA A 26 -24.56 11.36 19.72
CA ALA A 26 -24.38 10.20 18.85
C ALA A 26 -24.17 8.92 19.68
N THR A 27 -24.59 7.79 19.12
CA THR A 27 -24.53 6.48 19.77
C THR A 27 -23.83 5.48 18.86
N VAL A 28 -22.85 4.76 19.41
CA VAL A 28 -22.22 3.63 18.70
C VAL A 28 -23.21 2.46 18.73
N VAL A 29 -23.71 2.07 17.56
CA VAL A 29 -24.68 0.99 17.37
C VAL A 29 -24.06 -0.28 16.79
N GLY A 30 -22.85 -0.18 16.24
CA GLY A 30 -22.09 -1.31 15.72
C GLY A 30 -20.60 -1.14 15.98
N TRP A 31 -19.92 -2.22 16.36
CA TRP A 31 -18.48 -2.22 16.61
C TRP A 31 -17.90 -3.57 16.26
N ARG A 32 -16.99 -3.62 15.28
CA ARG A 32 -16.41 -4.88 14.80
C ARG A 32 -14.96 -4.70 14.40
N GLN A 33 -14.09 -5.52 14.98
CA GLN A 33 -12.71 -5.60 14.53
C GLN A 33 -12.67 -6.19 13.11
N LEU A 34 -12.02 -5.49 12.20
CA LEU A 34 -11.74 -5.99 10.86
C LEU A 34 -10.55 -6.94 10.95
N ARG A 35 -10.63 -8.08 10.25
CA ARG A 35 -9.52 -9.02 10.14
C ARG A 35 -8.62 -8.56 9.00
N GLY A 36 -7.32 -8.46 9.26
CA GLY A 36 -6.34 -7.91 8.31
C GLY A 36 -5.61 -6.69 8.89
N GLY A 37 -4.40 -6.42 8.41
CA GLY A 37 -3.48 -5.41 8.96
C GLY A 37 -2.42 -6.04 9.87
N GLN A 38 -1.21 -6.26 9.35
CA GLN A 38 -0.10 -6.77 10.16
C GLN A 38 0.52 -5.70 11.08
N SER A 39 0.36 -4.42 10.73
CA SER A 39 0.97 -3.29 11.42
C SER A 39 -0.05 -2.32 12.03
N SER A 40 -1.35 -2.56 11.86
CA SER A 40 -2.41 -1.68 12.36
C SER A 40 -3.66 -2.45 12.72
N ALA A 41 -4.33 -2.02 13.78
CA ALA A 41 -5.64 -2.52 14.17
C ALA A 41 -6.73 -1.68 13.48
N MET A 42 -7.57 -2.35 12.69
CA MET A 42 -8.67 -1.72 11.96
C MET A 42 -10.01 -2.09 12.61
N THR A 43 -10.82 -1.10 12.96
CA THR A 43 -12.14 -1.31 13.57
C THR A 43 -13.22 -0.61 12.77
N HIS A 44 -14.26 -1.36 12.40
CA HIS A 44 -15.48 -0.83 11.82
C HIS A 44 -16.43 -0.37 12.93
N CYS A 45 -16.97 0.84 12.79
CA CYS A 45 -17.89 1.47 13.73
C CYS A 45 -19.12 2.00 13.00
N SER A 46 -20.31 1.55 13.42
CA SER A 46 -21.58 2.10 12.99
C SER A 46 -22.04 3.12 14.02
N LEU A 47 -22.11 4.39 13.63
CA LEU A 47 -22.43 5.52 14.50
C LEU A 47 -23.78 6.10 14.12
N ARG A 48 -24.75 6.10 15.04
CA ARG A 48 -26.05 6.73 14.84
C ARG A 48 -26.07 8.09 15.51
N ARG A 49 -26.24 9.14 14.71
CA ARG A 49 -26.40 10.53 15.15
C ARG A 49 -27.77 10.79 15.80
N ALA A 50 -27.91 11.93 16.46
CA ALA A 50 -29.15 12.34 17.14
C ALA A 50 -30.34 12.51 16.18
N ASP A 51 -30.07 12.91 14.93
CA ASP A 51 -31.06 13.00 13.84
C ASP A 51 -31.46 11.64 13.25
N GLY A 52 -30.90 10.54 13.76
CA GLY A 52 -31.18 9.18 13.32
C GLY A 52 -30.35 8.70 12.12
N VAL A 53 -29.52 9.56 11.52
CA VAL A 53 -28.61 9.17 10.44
C VAL A 53 -27.56 8.21 10.98
N VAL A 54 -27.30 7.12 10.24
CA VAL A 54 -26.25 6.15 10.57
C VAL A 54 -25.09 6.35 9.61
N GLU A 55 -23.91 6.60 10.17
CA GLU A 55 -22.64 6.70 9.46
C GLU A 55 -21.80 5.46 9.75
N GLU A 56 -21.16 4.92 8.73
CA GLU A 56 -20.24 3.77 8.85
C GLU A 56 -18.81 4.29 8.73
N LEU A 57 -18.00 4.04 9.76
CA LEU A 57 -16.64 4.57 9.90
C LEU A 57 -15.63 3.43 10.10
N VAL A 58 -14.39 3.70 9.71
CA VAL A 58 -13.25 2.83 9.99
C VAL A 58 -12.23 3.60 10.82
N LEU A 59 -11.91 3.05 11.99
CA LEU A 59 -10.85 3.52 12.86
C LEU A 59 -9.60 2.70 12.59
N ARG A 60 -8.49 3.38 12.35
CA ARG A 60 -7.16 2.80 12.13
C ARG A 60 -6.24 3.26 13.25
N THR A 61 -5.77 2.31 14.06
CA THR A 61 -4.81 2.54 15.14
C THR A 61 -3.60 1.64 14.99
N ASP A 62 -2.55 1.91 15.74
CA ASP A 62 -1.42 0.99 15.80
C ASP A 62 -1.86 -0.34 16.42
N ALA A 63 -1.19 -1.43 16.03
CA ALA A 63 -1.38 -2.71 16.68
C ALA A 63 -0.86 -2.65 18.13
N ASP A 64 -1.47 -3.39 19.06
CA ASP A 64 -1.15 -3.31 20.49
C ASP A 64 0.37 -3.37 20.77
N ALA A 65 0.79 -2.63 21.82
CA ALA A 65 2.17 -2.26 22.18
C ALA A 65 3.21 -3.40 22.30
N GLY A 66 2.82 -4.67 22.16
CA GLY A 66 3.74 -5.81 22.09
C GLY A 66 4.31 -6.12 20.71
N HIS A 67 3.78 -5.53 19.62
CA HIS A 67 4.16 -5.86 18.24
C HIS A 67 4.40 -4.66 17.32
N ALA A 68 4.20 -3.42 17.77
CA ALA A 68 4.36 -2.24 16.92
C ALA A 68 5.37 -1.24 17.52
N VAL A 69 6.57 -1.21 16.93
CA VAL A 69 7.47 -0.05 16.98
C VAL A 69 7.04 0.91 15.87
N SER A 70 5.85 1.51 16.01
CA SER A 70 5.45 2.67 15.21
C SER A 70 5.48 3.88 16.13
N SER A 71 6.56 4.63 16.07
CA SER A 71 6.65 5.94 16.70
C SER A 71 5.57 6.84 16.11
N GLY A 72 4.79 7.54 16.95
CA GLY A 72 3.63 8.35 16.56
C GLY A 72 3.83 9.43 15.46
N GLY A 73 5.04 9.58 14.91
CA GLY A 73 5.31 10.35 13.69
C GLY A 73 4.77 9.71 12.40
N ASP A 74 4.71 8.38 12.31
CA ASP A 74 4.25 7.69 11.09
C ASP A 74 2.78 8.03 10.80
N ARG A 75 1.98 8.15 11.86
CA ARG A 75 0.53 8.35 11.75
C ARG A 75 0.10 9.77 11.42
N ALA A 76 0.83 10.75 11.94
CA ALA A 76 0.63 12.14 11.56
C ALA A 76 1.06 12.37 10.11
N GLN A 77 2.14 11.73 9.66
CA GLN A 77 2.59 11.77 8.26
C GLN A 77 1.56 11.12 7.32
N GLU A 78 1.05 9.94 7.70
CA GLU A 78 -0.04 9.29 6.96
C GLU A 78 -1.28 10.18 6.89
N TRP A 79 -1.71 10.81 7.99
CA TRP A 79 -2.83 11.75 7.99
C TRP A 79 -2.61 12.92 7.02
N GLN A 80 -1.43 13.54 7.04
CA GLN A 80 -1.08 14.61 6.11
C GLN A 80 -1.15 14.15 4.64
N LEU A 81 -0.66 12.94 4.36
CA LEU A 81 -0.70 12.36 3.02
C LEU A 81 -2.13 12.13 2.55
N VAL A 82 -2.96 11.44 3.33
CA VAL A 82 -4.33 11.12 2.90
C VAL A 82 -5.17 12.38 2.71
N CYS A 83 -4.95 13.42 3.52
CA CYS A 83 -5.59 14.73 3.31
C CYS A 83 -5.13 15.41 2.00
N ALA A 84 -3.84 15.34 1.68
CA ALA A 84 -3.32 15.91 0.43
C ALA A 84 -3.86 15.17 -0.80
N VAL A 85 -3.92 13.84 -0.75
CA VAL A 85 -4.48 13.01 -1.83
C VAL A 85 -5.99 13.26 -1.99
N GLU A 86 -6.74 13.34 -0.90
CA GLU A 86 -8.17 13.69 -0.93
C GLU A 86 -8.38 15.08 -1.54
N THR A 87 -7.54 16.06 -1.18
CA THR A 87 -7.62 17.43 -1.70
C THR A 87 -7.34 17.49 -3.20
N ALA A 88 -6.41 16.67 -3.70
CA ALA A 88 -6.15 16.56 -5.13
C ALA A 88 -7.36 15.98 -5.90
N GLY A 89 -8.13 15.09 -5.27
CA GLY A 89 -9.38 14.56 -5.84
C GLY A 89 -9.22 13.58 -7.01
N GLU A 90 -7.99 13.15 -7.31
CA GLU A 90 -7.69 12.26 -8.44
C GLU A 90 -7.83 10.77 -8.09
N VAL A 91 -7.54 10.42 -6.83
CA VAL A 91 -7.42 9.02 -6.40
C VAL A 91 -8.64 8.58 -5.63
N SER A 92 -9.28 7.51 -6.09
CA SER A 92 -10.36 6.83 -5.36
C SER A 92 -9.79 6.15 -4.12
N MET A 93 -10.07 6.71 -2.94
CA MET A 93 -9.65 6.21 -1.62
C MET A 93 -10.74 6.46 -0.57
N PRO A 94 -10.70 5.82 0.62
CA PRO A 94 -11.61 6.16 1.71
C PRO A 94 -11.44 7.60 2.12
N THR A 95 -12.53 8.35 2.22
CA THR A 95 -12.51 9.76 2.63
C THR A 95 -11.98 9.87 4.06
N PRO A 96 -10.87 10.60 4.30
CA PRO A 96 -10.37 10.88 5.64
C PRO A 96 -11.31 11.84 6.36
N ARG A 97 -11.76 11.48 7.56
CA ARG A 97 -12.73 12.26 8.34
C ARG A 97 -12.07 13.01 9.49
N PHE A 98 -11.35 12.29 10.35
CA PHE A 98 -10.75 12.87 11.55
C PHE A 98 -9.43 12.18 11.91
N PHE A 99 -8.61 12.88 12.68
CA PHE A 99 -7.38 12.35 13.26
C PHE A 99 -7.27 12.70 14.75
N ASP A 100 -7.30 11.67 15.58
CA ASP A 100 -7.06 11.77 17.02
C ASP A 100 -5.56 11.62 17.29
N ALA A 101 -4.82 12.72 17.18
CA ALA A 101 -3.37 12.74 17.34
C ALA A 101 -2.90 12.36 18.76
N LEU A 102 -3.73 12.63 19.79
CA LEU A 102 -3.39 12.42 21.19
C LEU A 102 -3.79 11.03 21.69
N GLY A 103 -4.43 10.20 20.86
CA GLY A 103 -4.96 8.92 21.27
C GLY A 103 -6.05 9.03 22.34
N SER A 104 -6.82 10.12 22.32
CA SER A 104 -7.95 10.31 23.21
C SER A 104 -9.03 9.23 23.07
N ILE A 105 -9.08 8.44 21.99
CA ILE A 105 -10.03 7.34 21.77
C ILE A 105 -9.49 6.00 22.28
N ARG A 106 -8.24 5.65 21.91
CA ARG A 106 -7.65 4.30 22.12
C ARG A 106 -6.25 4.30 22.72
N ASP A 107 -5.84 5.39 23.35
CA ASP A 107 -4.50 5.58 23.93
C ASP A 107 -3.36 5.47 22.89
N SER A 108 -3.70 5.59 21.61
CA SER A 108 -2.81 5.58 20.45
C SER A 108 -3.40 6.47 19.35
N PRO A 109 -2.57 7.18 18.56
CA PRO A 109 -3.04 7.97 17.44
C PRO A 109 -3.98 7.19 16.52
N THR A 110 -5.15 7.79 16.22
CA THR A 110 -6.23 7.11 15.48
C THR A 110 -6.64 7.92 14.27
N LEU A 111 -6.56 7.36 13.06
CA LEU A 111 -7.24 7.92 11.88
C LEU A 111 -8.65 7.37 11.79
N ILE A 112 -9.56 8.21 11.32
CA ILE A 112 -10.95 7.86 11.07
C ILE A 112 -11.26 8.15 9.61
N PHE A 113 -11.76 7.15 8.91
CA PHE A 113 -12.18 7.23 7.52
C PHE A 113 -13.65 6.86 7.38
N ASP A 114 -14.28 7.29 6.29
CA ASP A 114 -15.54 6.70 5.85
C ASP A 114 -15.35 5.22 5.50
N TYR A 115 -16.33 4.39 5.85
CA TYR A 115 -16.31 2.98 5.49
C TYR A 115 -16.61 2.78 4.01
N VAL A 116 -15.73 2.08 3.32
CA VAL A 116 -15.93 1.66 1.93
C VAL A 116 -16.63 0.31 1.91
N ALA A 117 -17.90 0.31 1.50
CA ALA A 117 -18.64 -0.91 1.21
C ALA A 117 -18.07 -1.60 -0.03
N GLY A 118 -17.92 -2.92 0.03
CA GLY A 118 -17.37 -3.71 -1.06
C GLY A 118 -16.61 -4.93 -0.57
N GLU A 119 -15.83 -5.52 -1.46
CA GLU A 119 -14.94 -6.65 -1.14
C GLU A 119 -13.52 -6.41 -1.64
N PRO A 120 -12.50 -7.07 -1.07
CA PRO A 120 -11.14 -6.97 -1.58
C PRO A 120 -11.05 -7.44 -3.04
N LEU A 121 -10.28 -6.73 -3.86
CA LEU A 121 -10.04 -7.04 -5.27
C LEU A 121 -9.60 -8.49 -5.47
N LEU A 122 -8.74 -9.02 -4.59
CA LEU A 122 -8.34 -10.42 -4.61
C LEU A 122 -9.53 -11.40 -4.57
N ARG A 123 -10.54 -11.10 -3.75
CA ARG A 123 -11.71 -11.97 -3.60
C ARG A 123 -12.60 -11.89 -4.85
N ALA A 124 -12.86 -10.68 -5.33
CA ALA A 124 -13.61 -10.46 -6.58
C ALA A 124 -12.93 -11.15 -7.76
N ALA A 125 -11.60 -11.01 -7.90
CA ALA A 125 -10.83 -11.61 -8.97
C ALA A 125 -10.82 -13.16 -8.94
N ARG A 126 -10.84 -13.76 -7.74
CA ARG A 126 -10.92 -15.23 -7.58
C ARG A 126 -12.29 -15.80 -7.91
N ALA A 127 -13.36 -15.03 -7.64
CA ALA A 127 -14.72 -15.44 -7.93
C ALA A 127 -15.13 -15.15 -9.39
N GLY A 128 -14.51 -14.14 -10.01
CA GLY A 128 -14.80 -13.70 -11.36
C GLY A 128 -14.30 -14.64 -12.45
N ASP A 129 -15.01 -14.65 -13.57
CA ASP A 129 -14.58 -15.29 -14.82
C ASP A 129 -13.53 -14.44 -15.54
N ALA A 130 -13.17 -14.83 -16.77
CA ALA A 130 -12.14 -14.15 -17.55
C ALA A 130 -12.54 -12.70 -17.92
N ASP A 131 -13.82 -12.44 -18.18
CA ASP A 131 -14.30 -11.12 -18.56
C ASP A 131 -14.32 -10.19 -17.35
N GLU A 132 -14.74 -10.69 -16.19
CA GLU A 132 -14.68 -9.95 -14.94
C GLU A 132 -13.23 -9.66 -14.52
N ARG A 133 -12.31 -10.63 -14.63
CA ARG A 133 -10.88 -10.38 -14.37
C ARG A 133 -10.28 -9.34 -15.30
N ARG A 134 -10.65 -9.34 -16.58
CA ARG A 134 -10.23 -8.29 -17.52
C ARG A 134 -10.78 -6.91 -17.11
N ARG A 135 -12.05 -6.83 -16.71
CA ARG A 135 -12.66 -5.59 -16.22
C ARG A 135 -11.92 -5.05 -15.00
N LEU A 136 -11.63 -5.92 -14.03
CA LEU A 136 -10.89 -5.61 -12.82
C LEU A 136 -9.43 -5.18 -13.13
N ALA A 137 -8.77 -5.81 -14.09
CA ALA A 137 -7.44 -5.40 -14.55
C ALA A 137 -7.45 -3.96 -15.12
N GLY A 138 -8.51 -3.58 -15.83
CA GLY A 138 -8.71 -2.19 -16.26
C GLY A 138 -8.89 -1.21 -15.10
N GLN A 139 -9.57 -1.62 -14.02
CA GLN A 139 -9.67 -0.81 -12.80
C GLN A 139 -8.30 -0.62 -12.13
N VAL A 140 -7.48 -1.68 -12.08
CA VAL A 140 -6.11 -1.60 -11.58
C VAL A 140 -5.28 -0.59 -12.39
N ALA A 141 -5.37 -0.63 -13.72
CA ALA A 141 -4.67 0.31 -14.59
C ALA A 141 -5.07 1.76 -14.31
N LYS A 142 -6.38 2.03 -14.20
CA LYS A 142 -6.93 3.37 -13.95
C LYS A 142 -6.56 3.91 -12.57
N LEU A 143 -6.62 3.06 -11.54
CA LEU A 143 -6.25 3.44 -10.18
C LEU A 143 -4.74 3.70 -10.04
N ALA A 144 -3.90 2.93 -10.73
CA ALA A 144 -2.47 3.24 -10.80
C ALA A 144 -2.21 4.55 -11.57
N ALA A 145 -2.97 4.81 -12.63
CA ALA A 145 -2.80 6.03 -13.43
C ALA A 145 -3.16 7.30 -12.66
N SER A 146 -4.21 7.25 -11.83
CA SER A 146 -4.64 8.42 -11.07
C SER A 146 -3.64 8.88 -10.02
N LEU A 147 -2.79 7.98 -9.51
CA LEU A 147 -1.63 8.37 -8.67
C LEU A 147 -0.67 9.31 -9.42
N GLY A 148 -0.57 9.15 -10.74
CA GLY A 148 0.23 9.99 -11.63
C GLY A 148 -0.35 11.39 -11.88
N HIS A 149 -1.63 11.60 -11.57
CA HIS A 149 -2.32 12.89 -11.74
C HIS A 149 -2.22 13.77 -10.50
N VAL A 150 -1.81 13.24 -9.35
CA VAL A 150 -1.57 14.02 -8.13
C VAL A 150 -0.35 14.91 -8.31
N ASP A 151 -0.53 16.23 -8.13
CA ASP A 151 0.58 17.19 -8.17
C ASP A 151 1.56 16.94 -7.01
N VAL A 152 2.76 16.51 -7.35
CA VAL A 152 3.81 16.20 -6.37
C VAL A 152 4.30 17.41 -5.59
N SER A 153 4.05 18.64 -6.08
CA SER A 153 4.41 19.87 -5.39
C SER A 153 3.45 20.24 -4.25
N GLU A 154 2.23 19.71 -4.29
CA GLU A 154 1.20 19.87 -3.25
C GLU A 154 1.25 18.75 -2.19
N LEU A 155 2.15 17.78 -2.37
CA LEU A 155 2.34 16.70 -1.40
C LEU A 155 3.08 17.18 -0.14
N PRO A 156 2.86 16.53 1.02
CA PRO A 156 3.51 16.92 2.26
C PRO A 156 5.04 16.90 2.18
N ALA A 157 5.70 17.89 2.78
CA ALA A 157 7.16 18.06 2.72
C ALA A 157 8.00 16.88 3.26
N HIS A 158 7.40 15.97 4.04
CA HIS A 158 8.08 14.75 4.49
C HIS A 158 8.29 13.75 3.34
N LEU A 159 7.52 13.85 2.26
CA LEU A 159 7.76 13.13 1.01
C LEU A 159 8.82 13.89 0.20
N SER A 160 10.08 13.47 0.33
CA SER A 160 11.19 14.12 -0.37
C SER A 160 11.05 13.95 -1.89
N LEU A 161 11.04 15.06 -2.62
CA LEU A 161 11.12 15.07 -4.08
C LEU A 161 12.58 14.84 -4.52
N PRO A 162 12.87 13.77 -5.27
CA PRO A 162 14.21 13.54 -5.79
C PRO A 162 14.60 14.55 -6.89
N ASP A 163 15.89 14.88 -6.99
CA ASP A 163 16.41 15.86 -7.95
C ASP A 163 16.11 15.51 -9.43
N SER A 164 16.03 14.22 -9.75
CA SER A 164 15.67 13.74 -11.08
C SER A 164 15.22 12.27 -11.05
N PRO A 165 14.49 11.79 -12.08
CA PRO A 165 14.15 10.37 -12.20
C PRO A 165 15.37 9.43 -12.18
N ALA A 166 16.47 9.84 -12.82
CA ALA A 166 17.70 9.06 -12.85
C ALA A 166 18.39 9.00 -11.48
N ALA A 167 18.38 10.11 -10.74
CA ALA A 167 18.91 10.17 -9.38
C ALA A 167 18.08 9.30 -8.43
N TYR A 168 16.74 9.34 -8.54
CA TYR A 168 15.84 8.49 -7.77
C TYR A 168 16.17 7.00 -7.93
N LEU A 169 16.17 6.49 -9.17
CA LEU A 169 16.41 5.07 -9.42
C LEU A 169 17.84 4.66 -8.99
N SER A 170 18.82 5.53 -9.19
CA SER A 170 20.20 5.30 -8.71
C SER A 170 20.26 5.18 -7.19
N GLY A 171 19.59 6.10 -6.48
CA GLY A 171 19.52 6.11 -5.02
C GLY A 171 18.82 4.86 -4.48
N THR A 172 17.71 4.46 -5.10
CA THR A 172 16.98 3.22 -4.75
C THR A 172 17.89 2.00 -4.89
N LEU A 173 18.56 1.82 -6.03
CA LEU A 173 19.47 0.69 -6.25
C LEU A 173 20.67 0.71 -5.28
N ALA A 174 21.25 1.88 -5.02
CA ALA A 174 22.36 2.03 -4.08
C ALA A 174 21.96 1.67 -2.65
N ARG A 175 20.78 2.10 -2.20
CA ARG A 175 20.20 1.77 -0.90
C ARG A 175 19.97 0.27 -0.77
N LEU A 176 19.35 -0.37 -1.76
CA LEU A 176 19.10 -1.81 -1.76
C LEU A 176 20.41 -2.61 -1.75
N ALA A 177 21.40 -2.19 -2.52
CA ALA A 177 22.73 -2.80 -2.49
C ALA A 177 23.44 -2.63 -1.14
N ALA A 178 23.25 -1.50 -0.45
CA ALA A 178 23.80 -1.29 0.90
C ALA A 178 23.19 -2.25 1.92
N VAL A 179 21.85 -2.41 1.92
CA VAL A 179 21.17 -3.38 2.79
C VAL A 179 21.70 -4.79 2.56
N GLN A 180 21.85 -5.16 1.29
CA GLN A 180 22.36 -6.49 0.93
C GLN A 180 23.81 -6.73 1.37
N ARG A 181 24.67 -5.71 1.35
CA ARG A 181 26.06 -5.84 1.86
C ARG A 181 26.12 -6.04 3.37
N THR A 182 25.14 -5.52 4.10
CA THR A 182 25.06 -5.62 5.57
C THR A 182 24.25 -6.83 6.05
N ALA A 183 23.65 -7.61 5.13
CA ALA A 183 22.89 -8.80 5.48
C ALA A 183 23.80 -9.89 6.07
N VAL A 184 23.32 -10.58 7.11
CA VAL A 184 24.05 -11.70 7.75
C VAL A 184 24.34 -12.82 6.76
N GLU A 185 23.37 -13.13 5.90
CA GLU A 185 23.51 -14.09 4.81
C GLU A 185 23.14 -13.39 3.49
N PRO A 186 24.13 -12.87 2.74
CA PRO A 186 23.83 -12.15 1.52
C PRO A 186 23.44 -13.15 0.40
N ASP A 187 22.18 -13.10 0.00
CA ASP A 187 21.59 -13.86 -1.11
C ASP A 187 22.33 -13.59 -2.47
N PRO A 188 22.95 -14.62 -3.08
CA PRO A 188 23.60 -14.52 -4.40
C PRO A 188 22.66 -14.06 -5.52
N PHE A 189 21.39 -14.47 -5.47
CA PHE A 189 20.40 -14.10 -6.46
C PHE A 189 20.09 -12.60 -6.39
N VAL A 190 19.88 -12.06 -5.18
CA VAL A 190 19.65 -10.62 -4.99
C VAL A 190 20.86 -9.81 -5.48
N ARG A 191 22.10 -10.29 -5.24
CA ARG A 191 23.30 -9.64 -5.80
C ARG A 191 23.30 -9.64 -7.33
N ARG A 192 22.96 -10.77 -7.96
CA ARG A 192 22.86 -10.88 -9.43
C ARG A 192 21.77 -9.96 -9.98
N ALA A 193 20.60 -9.93 -9.35
CA ALA A 193 19.49 -9.07 -9.73
C ALA A 193 19.87 -7.59 -9.64
N LEU A 194 20.49 -7.15 -8.54
CA LEU A 194 20.98 -5.78 -8.38
C LEU A 194 22.01 -5.38 -9.44
N ALA A 195 22.94 -6.29 -9.77
CA ALA A 195 23.91 -6.05 -10.83
C ALA A 195 23.22 -5.88 -12.19
N PHE A 196 22.25 -6.74 -12.50
CA PHE A 196 21.44 -6.64 -13.72
C PHE A 196 20.66 -5.32 -13.79
N LEU A 197 19.90 -4.99 -12.72
CA LEU A 197 19.10 -3.76 -12.64
C LEU A 197 19.98 -2.50 -12.80
N SER A 198 21.19 -2.53 -12.26
CA SER A 198 22.12 -1.40 -12.34
C SER A 198 22.62 -1.13 -13.75
N THR A 199 22.78 -2.16 -14.58
CA THR A 199 23.32 -2.06 -15.95
C THR A 199 22.25 -1.96 -17.03
N HIS A 200 21.00 -2.28 -16.71
CA HIS A 200 19.88 -2.30 -17.66
C HIS A 200 18.75 -1.39 -17.18
N ARG A 201 19.01 -0.10 -16.98
CA ARG A 201 17.98 0.82 -16.50
C ARG A 201 17.00 1.19 -17.62
N PRO A 202 15.68 1.22 -17.36
CA PRO A 202 14.70 1.72 -18.32
C PRO A 202 14.89 3.20 -18.62
N ALA A 203 14.22 3.67 -19.68
CA ALA A 203 14.04 5.09 -19.90
C ALA A 203 13.38 5.76 -18.67
N PRO A 204 13.82 6.98 -18.28
CA PRO A 204 13.28 7.68 -17.13
C PRO A 204 11.80 8.04 -17.36
N ALA A 205 10.99 7.91 -16.31
CA ALA A 205 9.62 8.41 -16.26
C ALA A 205 9.55 9.65 -15.36
N PRO A 206 8.61 10.58 -15.58
CA PRO A 206 8.29 11.61 -14.58
C PRO A 206 8.00 10.96 -13.22
N LEU A 207 8.48 11.57 -12.14
CA LEU A 207 8.23 11.08 -10.79
C LEU A 207 6.82 11.48 -10.36
N THR A 208 6.11 10.55 -9.74
CA THR A 208 4.71 10.71 -9.32
C THR A 208 4.55 10.28 -7.87
N LEU A 209 3.35 10.47 -7.32
CA LEU A 209 2.96 9.73 -6.13
C LEU A 209 3.01 8.23 -6.46
N VAL A 210 3.68 7.47 -5.61
CA VAL A 210 3.74 6.01 -5.62
C VAL A 210 3.14 5.55 -4.30
N HIS A 211 2.13 4.67 -4.38
CA HIS A 211 1.48 4.13 -3.19
C HIS A 211 2.44 3.26 -2.39
N GLY A 212 3.27 2.48 -3.07
CA GLY A 212 4.38 1.72 -2.50
C GLY A 212 3.96 0.38 -1.90
N ASP A 213 2.67 0.17 -1.61
CA ASP A 213 2.08 -1.13 -1.31
C ASP A 213 0.87 -1.44 -2.20
N PHE A 214 0.98 -1.09 -3.49
CA PHE A 214 -0.08 -1.27 -4.49
C PHE A 214 -0.19 -2.73 -4.93
N HIS A 215 -1.21 -3.45 -4.45
CA HIS A 215 -1.44 -4.85 -4.83
C HIS A 215 -2.90 -5.29 -4.64
N VAL A 216 -3.23 -6.49 -5.13
CA VAL A 216 -4.57 -7.12 -5.06
C VAL A 216 -5.24 -7.16 -3.69
N GLY A 217 -4.49 -7.03 -2.60
CA GLY A 217 -5.00 -7.05 -1.22
C GLY A 217 -5.34 -5.66 -0.66
N ASN A 218 -4.79 -4.61 -1.25
CA ASN A 218 -4.96 -3.22 -0.81
C ASN A 218 -5.87 -2.40 -1.74
N ILE A 219 -6.63 -3.09 -2.60
CA ILE A 219 -7.66 -2.48 -3.44
C ILE A 219 -9.00 -3.10 -3.04
N MET A 220 -9.96 -2.26 -2.69
CA MET A 220 -11.34 -2.64 -2.49
C MET A 220 -12.12 -2.43 -3.79
N VAL A 221 -13.11 -3.27 -4.07
CA VAL A 221 -14.03 -3.12 -5.19
C VAL A 221 -15.41 -2.86 -4.62
N THR A 222 -15.98 -1.70 -4.94
CA THR A 222 -17.33 -1.33 -4.49
C THR A 222 -18.39 -2.14 -5.24
N PRO A 223 -19.65 -2.19 -4.75
CA PRO A 223 -20.76 -2.81 -5.50
C PRO A 223 -20.99 -2.20 -6.89
N ALA A 224 -20.58 -0.95 -7.10
CA ALA A 224 -20.62 -0.29 -8.41
C ALA A 224 -19.45 -0.70 -9.33
N GLY A 225 -18.51 -1.51 -8.84
CA GLY A 225 -17.36 -2.00 -9.58
C GLY A 225 -16.17 -1.04 -9.60
N THR A 226 -16.17 -0.01 -8.74
CA THR A 226 -15.09 0.98 -8.64
C THR A 226 -13.96 0.45 -7.75
N GLY A 227 -12.71 0.58 -8.22
CA GLY A 227 -11.52 0.35 -7.40
C GLY A 227 -11.32 1.47 -6.37
N VAL A 228 -11.03 1.12 -5.12
CA VAL A 228 -10.73 2.06 -4.03
C VAL A 228 -9.43 1.63 -3.37
N LEU A 229 -8.42 2.49 -3.42
CA LEU A 229 -7.09 2.23 -2.86
C LEU A 229 -7.09 2.46 -1.34
N VAL A 230 -6.63 1.47 -0.59
CA VAL A 230 -6.54 1.53 0.88
C VAL A 230 -5.12 1.26 1.36
N ASP A 231 -4.89 1.46 2.65
CA ASP A 231 -3.59 1.22 3.31
C ASP A 231 -2.48 2.17 2.86
N TRP A 232 -2.80 3.46 2.89
CA TRP A 232 -1.83 4.54 2.82
C TRP A 232 -0.96 4.52 4.09
N GLY A 233 0.34 4.76 3.97
CA GLY A 233 1.25 4.73 5.11
C GLY A 233 2.71 4.92 4.70
N ALA A 234 3.63 4.44 5.55
CA ALA A 234 5.08 4.64 5.45
C ALA A 234 5.74 4.28 4.11
N ARG A 235 5.08 3.53 3.24
CA ARG A 235 5.62 3.13 1.92
C ARG A 235 5.33 4.15 0.81
N ALA A 236 4.35 5.02 1.00
CA ALA A 236 4.03 6.04 0.02
C ALA A 236 5.17 7.05 -0.11
N ARG A 237 5.46 7.45 -1.35
CA ARG A 237 6.62 8.29 -1.68
C ARG A 237 6.43 8.95 -3.04
N ILE A 238 7.24 9.96 -3.31
CA ILE A 238 7.44 10.44 -4.68
C ILE A 238 8.49 9.55 -5.34
N GLY A 239 8.13 8.88 -6.44
CA GLY A 239 8.96 7.84 -7.04
C GLY A 239 8.61 7.51 -8.49
N ASP A 240 9.19 6.43 -9.01
CA ASP A 240 8.90 5.97 -10.37
C ASP A 240 7.54 5.27 -10.41
N PRO A 241 6.59 5.73 -11.25
CA PRO A 241 5.22 5.20 -11.28
C PRO A 241 5.13 3.70 -11.55
N ARG A 242 6.14 3.13 -12.23
CA ARG A 242 6.15 1.71 -12.61
C ARG A 242 6.44 0.79 -11.44
N GLU A 243 6.92 1.32 -10.31
CA GLU A 243 7.19 0.54 -9.10
C GLU A 243 5.92 -0.13 -8.55
N ASP A 244 4.77 0.55 -8.62
CA ASP A 244 3.50 -0.01 -8.11
C ASP A 244 3.03 -1.21 -8.94
N PHE A 245 3.21 -1.21 -10.27
CA PHE A 245 2.93 -2.40 -11.08
C PHE A 245 3.91 -3.54 -10.82
N GLY A 246 5.20 -3.23 -10.67
CA GLY A 246 6.20 -4.23 -10.32
C GLY A 246 5.88 -4.91 -8.99
N HIS A 247 5.48 -4.12 -7.99
CA HIS A 247 5.04 -4.62 -6.70
C HIS A 247 3.76 -5.44 -6.80
N PHE A 248 2.77 -5.00 -7.57
CA PHE A 248 1.52 -5.74 -7.79
C PHE A 248 1.79 -7.14 -8.33
N VAL A 249 2.58 -7.26 -9.40
CA VAL A 249 2.92 -8.56 -10.04
C VAL A 249 3.69 -9.45 -9.06
N PHE A 250 4.66 -8.87 -8.34
CA PHE A 250 5.45 -9.61 -7.36
C PHE A 250 4.57 -10.20 -6.25
N VAL A 251 3.66 -9.39 -5.68
CA VAL A 251 2.74 -9.85 -4.61
C VAL A 251 1.71 -10.85 -5.15
N ALA A 252 1.15 -10.61 -6.34
CA ALA A 252 0.16 -11.52 -6.95
C ALA A 252 0.73 -12.93 -7.22
N SER A 253 2.05 -13.06 -7.34
CA SER A 253 2.72 -14.36 -7.44
C SER A 253 2.54 -15.24 -6.19
N GLY A 254 2.37 -14.63 -5.01
CA GLY A 254 2.02 -15.31 -3.77
C GLY A 254 0.53 -15.22 -3.42
N MET A 255 -0.21 -14.34 -4.11
CA MET A 255 -1.63 -14.07 -3.91
C MET A 255 -2.38 -14.07 -5.24
N PRO A 256 -2.47 -15.22 -5.94
CA PRO A 256 -3.09 -15.26 -7.27
C PRO A 256 -4.60 -14.94 -7.19
N PRO A 257 -5.20 -14.38 -8.28
CA PRO A 257 -4.61 -14.24 -9.63
C PRO A 257 -3.77 -12.97 -9.84
N ASP A 258 -2.86 -13.03 -10.83
CA ASP A 258 -2.10 -11.88 -11.33
C ASP A 258 -2.83 -11.21 -12.50
N LEU A 259 -3.70 -10.25 -12.16
CA LEU A 259 -4.51 -9.49 -13.12
C LEU A 259 -3.67 -8.66 -14.09
N VAL A 260 -2.47 -8.22 -13.69
CA VAL A 260 -1.61 -7.40 -14.53
C VAL A 260 -0.96 -8.26 -15.60
N THR A 261 -0.33 -9.38 -15.24
CA THR A 261 0.31 -10.24 -16.23
C THR A 261 -0.70 -10.99 -17.10
N GLU A 262 -1.85 -11.43 -16.56
CA GLU A 262 -2.92 -12.11 -17.31
C GLU A 262 -3.45 -11.23 -18.46
N HIS A 263 -3.50 -9.91 -18.26
CA HIS A 263 -4.01 -8.93 -19.23
C HIS A 263 -2.97 -7.86 -19.59
N ARG A 264 -1.69 -8.23 -19.65
CA ARG A 264 -0.55 -7.29 -19.72
C ARG A 264 -0.71 -6.17 -20.74
N GLU A 265 -0.93 -6.49 -22.01
CA GLU A 265 -1.00 -5.45 -23.04
C GLU A 265 -2.21 -4.53 -22.87
N TYR A 266 -3.33 -5.06 -22.39
CA TYR A 266 -4.51 -4.26 -22.09
C TYR A 266 -4.23 -3.29 -20.94
N VAL A 267 -3.66 -3.78 -19.83
CA VAL A 267 -3.32 -2.95 -18.65
C VAL A 267 -2.30 -1.86 -19.02
N LEU A 268 -1.24 -2.22 -19.74
CA LEU A 268 -0.20 -1.27 -20.14
C LEU A 268 -0.72 -0.26 -21.18
N SER A 269 -1.66 -0.64 -22.07
CA SER A 269 -2.30 0.31 -22.99
C SER A 269 -3.18 1.31 -22.22
N GLU A 270 -4.08 0.83 -21.37
CA GLU A 270 -4.99 1.67 -20.57
C GLU A 270 -4.20 2.65 -19.68
N TYR A 271 -3.09 2.19 -19.08
CA TYR A 271 -2.24 3.04 -18.27
C TYR A 271 -1.56 4.14 -19.09
N ARG A 272 -1.03 3.81 -20.27
CA ARG A 272 -0.43 4.81 -21.18
C ARG A 272 -1.46 5.83 -21.67
N GLU A 273 -2.65 5.37 -22.05
CA GLU A 273 -3.74 6.24 -22.48
C GLU A 273 -4.16 7.22 -21.37
N SER A 274 -4.24 6.73 -20.13
CA SER A 274 -4.65 7.54 -18.97
C SER A 274 -3.56 8.54 -18.51
N THR A 275 -2.28 8.20 -18.68
CA THR A 275 -1.15 9.01 -18.20
C THR A 275 -0.49 9.85 -19.29
N GLY A 276 -0.73 9.56 -20.56
CA GLY A 276 -0.01 10.14 -21.69
C GLY A 276 1.43 9.64 -21.87
N LEU A 277 1.87 8.63 -21.08
CA LEU A 277 3.21 8.06 -21.21
C LEU A 277 3.34 7.22 -22.49
N SER A 278 4.53 7.24 -23.09
CA SER A 278 4.80 6.50 -24.33
C SER A 278 5.09 5.02 -24.09
N GLU A 279 5.01 4.23 -25.16
CA GLU A 279 5.44 2.82 -25.17
C GLU A 279 6.91 2.64 -24.80
N GLN A 280 7.76 3.63 -25.05
CA GLN A 280 9.17 3.56 -24.68
C GLN A 280 9.36 3.59 -23.16
N ILE A 281 8.46 4.25 -22.43
CA ILE A 281 8.50 4.37 -20.97
C ILE A 281 7.77 3.20 -20.31
N VAL A 282 6.57 2.87 -20.80
CA VAL A 282 5.71 1.83 -20.25
C VAL A 282 5.50 0.73 -21.30
N ASN A 283 6.15 -0.40 -21.07
CA ASN A 283 6.11 -1.59 -21.92
C ASN A 283 6.38 -2.86 -21.09
N PRO A 284 6.18 -4.06 -21.67
CA PRO A 284 6.43 -5.32 -20.97
C PRO A 284 7.82 -5.43 -20.34
N TRP A 285 8.85 -4.92 -21.02
CA TRP A 285 10.22 -4.97 -20.50
C TRP A 285 10.37 -4.11 -19.23
N SER A 286 9.82 -2.89 -19.22
CA SER A 286 9.83 -2.03 -18.04
C SER A 286 9.04 -2.66 -16.88
N LEU A 287 7.88 -3.27 -17.16
CA LEU A 287 7.10 -4.00 -16.15
C LEU A 287 7.95 -5.09 -15.50
N THR A 288 8.60 -5.93 -16.31
CA THR A 288 9.44 -7.02 -15.82
C THR A 288 10.67 -6.50 -15.05
N TYR A 289 11.28 -5.39 -15.47
CA TYR A 289 12.33 -4.71 -14.72
C TYR A 289 11.86 -4.29 -13.32
N PHE A 290 10.70 -3.63 -13.22
CA PHE A 290 10.16 -3.16 -11.94
C PHE A 290 9.64 -4.31 -11.06
N THR A 291 9.17 -5.42 -11.65
CA THR A 291 8.86 -6.65 -10.90
C THR A 291 10.12 -7.25 -10.26
N LEU A 292 11.24 -7.29 -10.99
CA LEU A 292 12.53 -7.73 -10.42
C LEU A 292 13.01 -6.78 -9.30
N LEU A 293 12.87 -5.47 -9.51
CA LEU A 293 13.19 -4.47 -8.49
C LEU A 293 12.33 -4.64 -7.23
N ALA A 294 11.02 -4.88 -7.38
CA ALA A 294 10.12 -5.14 -6.26
C ALA A 294 10.54 -6.38 -5.47
N GLY A 295 10.90 -7.48 -6.15
CA GLY A 295 11.40 -8.68 -5.50
C GLY A 295 12.67 -8.41 -4.66
N VAL A 296 13.61 -7.63 -5.18
CA VAL A 296 14.81 -7.19 -4.45
C VAL A 296 14.45 -6.30 -3.26
N ALA A 297 13.51 -5.36 -3.44
CA ALA A 297 13.07 -4.45 -2.39
C ALA A 297 12.44 -5.20 -1.20
N VAL A 298 11.56 -6.15 -1.48
CA VAL A 298 10.95 -7.01 -0.44
C VAL A 298 12.01 -7.83 0.30
N ALA A 299 13.05 -8.32 -0.39
CA ALA A 299 14.16 -9.04 0.25
C ALA A 299 14.90 -8.15 1.24
N ALA A 300 15.22 -6.93 0.82
CA ALA A 300 15.89 -5.95 1.67
C ALA A 300 15.07 -5.63 2.92
N GLU A 301 13.76 -5.44 2.78
CA GLU A 301 12.86 -5.20 3.92
C GLU A 301 12.82 -6.40 4.88
N MET A 302 12.83 -7.63 4.37
CA MET A 302 12.89 -8.83 5.20
C MET A 302 14.19 -8.97 5.99
N VAL A 303 15.32 -8.62 5.38
CA VAL A 303 16.62 -8.56 6.08
C VAL A 303 16.55 -7.55 7.23
N GLN A 304 16.02 -6.36 6.96
CA GLN A 304 15.90 -5.30 7.95
C GLN A 304 14.92 -5.65 9.09
N ARG A 305 13.78 -6.27 8.78
CA ARG A 305 12.82 -6.75 9.79
C ARG A 305 13.38 -7.93 10.59
N GLY A 306 14.05 -8.87 9.93
CA GLY A 306 14.66 -10.03 10.58
C GLY A 306 15.75 -9.65 11.58
N ALA A 307 16.58 -8.65 11.25
CA ALA A 307 17.58 -8.11 12.17
C ALA A 307 16.94 -7.56 13.46
N ARG A 308 15.73 -6.97 13.39
CA ARG A 308 14.99 -6.47 14.57
C ARG A 308 14.40 -7.61 15.41
N LEU A 309 13.81 -8.61 14.76
CA LEU A 309 13.12 -9.71 15.45
C LEU A 309 14.05 -10.74 16.12
N VAL A 310 15.33 -10.83 15.71
CA VAL A 310 16.36 -11.60 16.43
C VAL A 310 16.61 -11.04 17.82
N HIS A 311 16.38 -9.74 18.04
CA HIS A 311 16.47 -9.13 19.36
C HIS A 311 15.22 -9.39 20.23
N ASP A 312 14.06 -9.65 19.63
CA ASP A 312 12.76 -9.74 20.33
C ASP A 312 12.25 -11.19 20.55
N GLY A 313 13.01 -12.22 20.12
CA GLY A 313 12.73 -13.63 20.43
C GLY A 313 11.66 -14.31 19.57
N THR A 314 11.11 -13.66 18.53
CA THR A 314 10.09 -14.21 17.63
C THR A 314 10.66 -14.85 16.34
N ALA A 315 11.92 -15.28 16.38
CA ALA A 315 12.70 -15.69 15.21
C ALA A 315 12.11 -16.86 14.39
N GLY A 316 11.34 -17.76 15.01
CA GLY A 316 10.82 -18.99 14.36
C GLY A 316 9.77 -18.73 13.26
N THR A 317 8.84 -17.81 13.49
CA THR A 317 7.80 -17.46 12.51
C THR A 317 8.37 -16.65 11.35
N HIS A 318 9.34 -15.76 11.63
CA HIS A 318 10.03 -14.97 10.60
C HIS A 318 10.85 -15.85 9.64
N ALA A 319 11.48 -16.91 10.15
CA ALA A 319 12.22 -17.86 9.32
C ALA A 319 11.31 -18.58 8.30
N ALA A 320 10.09 -18.96 8.70
CA ALA A 320 9.12 -19.62 7.82
C ALA A 320 8.58 -18.69 6.71
N TYR A 321 8.18 -17.47 7.07
CA TYR A 321 7.72 -16.48 6.08
C TYR A 321 8.87 -16.01 5.16
N GLY A 322 10.09 -15.88 5.70
CA GLY A 322 11.28 -15.55 4.93
C GLY A 322 11.68 -16.61 3.90
N ALA A 323 11.36 -17.89 4.15
CA ALA A 323 11.58 -18.96 3.16
C ALA A 323 10.60 -18.87 1.98
N LEU A 324 9.30 -18.62 2.25
CA LEU A 324 8.29 -18.48 1.20
C LEU A 324 8.58 -17.28 0.29
N VAL A 325 8.96 -16.15 0.86
CA VAL A 325 9.30 -14.97 0.07
C VAL A 325 10.60 -15.16 -0.71
N ARG A 326 11.61 -15.85 -0.15
CA ARG A 326 12.80 -16.24 -0.92
C ARG A 326 12.44 -17.13 -2.13
N ILE A 327 11.54 -18.09 -1.96
CA ILE A 327 11.07 -18.93 -3.08
C ILE A 327 10.39 -18.06 -4.14
N MET A 328 9.47 -17.18 -3.75
CA MET A 328 8.79 -16.26 -4.68
C MET A 328 9.79 -15.37 -5.42
N GLN A 329 10.78 -14.83 -4.71
CA GLN A 329 11.84 -13.99 -5.28
C GLN A 329 12.65 -14.73 -6.34
N HIS A 330 13.12 -15.93 -6.00
CA HIS A 330 13.92 -16.74 -6.93
C HIS A 330 13.09 -17.12 -8.15
N GLN A 331 11.84 -17.56 -7.97
CA GLN A 331 10.95 -17.91 -9.08
C GLN A 331 10.65 -16.71 -9.99
N GLN A 332 10.20 -15.60 -9.42
CA GLN A 332 9.81 -14.43 -10.20
C GLN A 332 11.00 -13.73 -10.84
N GLY A 333 12.11 -13.58 -10.11
CA GLY A 333 13.25 -12.91 -10.71
C GLY A 333 14.04 -13.81 -11.68
N GLU A 334 14.05 -15.15 -11.55
CA GLU A 334 14.57 -16.02 -12.60
C GLU A 334 13.74 -15.90 -13.88
N ARG A 335 12.40 -15.88 -13.74
CA ARG A 335 11.51 -15.61 -14.86
C ARG A 335 11.80 -14.24 -15.48
N ALA A 336 11.90 -13.20 -14.65
CA ALA A 336 12.20 -11.85 -15.10
C ALA A 336 13.54 -11.76 -15.82
N LEU A 337 14.60 -12.36 -15.26
CA LEU A 337 15.93 -12.38 -15.88
C LEU A 337 15.95 -13.12 -17.23
N ARG A 338 15.11 -14.15 -17.41
CA ARG A 338 14.94 -14.82 -18.71
C ARG A 338 14.18 -13.98 -19.71
N GLU A 339 13.11 -13.31 -19.28
CA GLU A 339 12.32 -12.41 -20.14
C GLU A 339 13.11 -11.15 -20.54
N LEU A 340 14.04 -10.70 -19.70
CA LEU A 340 14.90 -9.54 -19.94
C LEU A 340 16.23 -9.89 -20.63
N ALA A 341 16.52 -11.17 -20.85
CA ALA A 341 17.73 -11.60 -21.55
C ALA A 341 17.69 -11.12 -23.02
N PRO A 342 18.82 -10.60 -23.55
CA PRO A 342 18.89 -10.06 -24.90
C PRO A 342 18.72 -11.10 -26.01
#